data_AF-A0A1U7IFA5-F1
#
_entry.id   AF-A0A1U7IFA5-F1
#
_cell.length_a   1.000
_cell.length_b   1.000
_cell.length_c   1.000
_cell.angle_alpha   90.00
_cell.angle_beta   90.00
_cell.angle_gamma   90.00
#
_symmetry.space_group_name_H-M   'P 1'
#
loop_
_entity.id
_entity.type
_entity.pdbx_description
1 polymer ?
#
loop_
_entity_poly.entity_id
_entity_poly.type
_entity_poly.pdbx_seq_one_letter_code
_entity_poly.pdbx_strand_id
1 'polypeptide(L)'
;MELLITIIFGAWLFVLGQRIGRIMLRDGASANDIFKGRTHLLIVFLLGYFGLISLAFVVPQMQTLPVEWRFYGLQVTWIIIRLLLLFISGIAFKISQHNSRIQAVAVILICSLGLGGFTAVESYFSSPIYASLEDNLQPNGVFRQSSFTSCAPSALATVLRIWGIDATESSVARLAGTNRLGTSMAQLLVATRSFGMDGIELEATWEQLQLINRPGVLGVWFRYGEQVIPHAVALLGFKGNKVIIGDPIFGLINEIDRQQFEKDWRKQYLPIFRPQDISITNSQAVIYLKKLGAKIKDESELESAIKVFQKNQDLLVTGKLDPQTVLSLSGSFLQGVPTLKRKI
;
A
#
# COMPACT_ATOMS: atom_id res chain seq x y z
N MET A 1 19.30 7.68 -9.70
CA MET A 1 18.93 6.56 -10.59
C MET A 1 17.76 6.94 -11.50
N GLU A 2 16.66 7.46 -10.95
CA GLU A 2 15.46 7.83 -11.72
C GLU A 2 15.71 8.81 -12.88
N LEU A 3 16.48 9.88 -12.64
CA LEU A 3 16.83 10.85 -13.69
C LEU A 3 17.55 10.18 -14.87
N LEU A 4 18.46 9.26 -14.58
CA LEU A 4 19.22 8.53 -15.58
C LEU A 4 18.34 7.56 -16.38
N ILE A 5 17.42 6.86 -15.71
CA ILE A 5 16.40 6.03 -16.38
C ILE A 5 15.56 6.90 -17.32
N THR A 6 15.08 8.04 -16.82
CA THR A 6 14.24 8.96 -17.59
C THR A 6 14.97 9.51 -18.80
N ILE A 7 16.23 9.90 -18.68
CA ILE A 7 17.02 10.44 -19.80
C ILE A 7 17.28 9.34 -20.84
N ILE A 8 17.79 8.18 -20.42
CA ILE A 8 18.19 7.12 -21.36
C ILE A 8 16.97 6.48 -22.03
N PHE A 9 16.03 5.96 -21.24
CA PHE A 9 14.84 5.30 -21.77
C PHE A 9 13.89 6.31 -22.41
N GLY A 10 13.81 7.53 -21.88
CA GLY A 10 13.02 8.60 -22.48
C GLY A 10 13.53 9.00 -23.85
N ALA A 11 14.85 9.16 -24.03
CA ALA A 11 15.44 9.42 -25.34
C ALA A 11 15.18 8.26 -26.32
N TRP A 12 15.34 7.02 -25.86
CA TRP A 12 15.06 5.84 -26.67
C TRP A 12 13.59 5.76 -27.09
N LEU A 13 12.66 5.96 -26.16
CA LEU A 13 11.22 5.97 -26.43
C LEU A 13 10.80 7.15 -27.31
N PHE A 14 11.41 8.31 -27.14
CA PHE A 14 11.17 9.45 -28.02
C PHE A 14 11.58 9.12 -29.47
N VAL A 15 12.76 8.51 -29.67
CA VAL A 15 13.22 8.04 -31.00
C VAL A 15 12.30 6.95 -31.56
N LEU A 16 11.84 6.02 -30.72
CA LEU A 16 10.86 5.00 -31.11
C LEU A 16 9.53 5.65 -31.54
N GLY A 17 9.05 6.63 -30.78
CA GLY A 17 7.89 7.44 -31.12
C GLY A 17 8.05 8.12 -32.49
N GLN A 18 9.21 8.69 -32.79
CA GLN A 18 9.50 9.25 -34.12
C GLN A 18 9.49 8.19 -35.23
N ARG A 19 9.90 6.95 -34.96
CA ARG A 19 9.81 5.84 -35.94
C ARG A 19 8.36 5.48 -36.23
N ILE A 20 7.53 5.38 -35.20
CA ILE A 20 6.08 5.16 -35.35
C ILE A 20 5.42 6.34 -36.08
N GLY A 21 5.77 7.58 -35.73
CA GLY A 21 5.29 8.77 -36.43
C GLY A 21 5.61 8.76 -37.92
N ARG A 22 6.80 8.27 -38.32
CA ARG A 22 7.13 8.06 -39.75
C ARG A 22 6.23 7.04 -40.44
N ILE A 23 5.87 5.95 -39.75
CA ILE A 23 4.94 4.95 -40.29
C ILE A 23 3.56 5.58 -40.46
N MET A 24 3.06 6.29 -39.45
CA MET A 24 1.78 6.99 -39.53
C MET A 24 1.72 8.00 -40.68
N LEU A 25 2.82 8.74 -40.91
CA LEU A 25 2.95 9.65 -42.06
C LEU A 25 2.89 8.91 -43.40
N ARG A 26 3.55 7.75 -43.53
CA ARG A 26 3.48 6.91 -44.75
C ARG A 26 2.06 6.44 -45.02
N ASP A 27 1.30 6.19 -43.97
CA ASP A 27 -0.10 5.81 -44.11
C ASP A 27 -1.00 7.02 -44.41
N GLY A 28 -0.50 8.25 -44.40
CA GLY A 28 -1.28 9.46 -44.74
C GLY A 28 -1.82 10.24 -43.54
N ALA A 29 -1.35 9.96 -42.32
CA ALA A 29 -1.65 10.83 -41.18
C ALA A 29 -1.01 12.21 -41.37
N SER A 30 -1.68 13.27 -40.89
CA SER A 30 -1.11 14.62 -40.83
C SER A 30 -1.44 15.25 -39.49
N ALA A 31 -0.72 16.29 -39.05
CA ALA A 31 -0.98 16.96 -37.77
C ALA A 31 -2.40 17.53 -37.65
N ASN A 32 -3.04 17.86 -38.77
CA ASN A 32 -4.40 18.41 -38.78
C ASN A 32 -5.47 17.30 -38.78
N ASP A 33 -5.12 16.10 -39.22
CA ASP A 33 -6.06 15.00 -39.50
C ASP A 33 -5.50 13.65 -39.00
N ILE A 34 -4.93 13.60 -37.78
CA ILE A 34 -4.23 12.41 -37.24
C ILE A 34 -5.13 11.16 -37.22
N PHE A 35 -6.43 11.34 -36.92
CA PHE A 35 -7.41 10.25 -36.79
C PHE A 35 -8.59 10.34 -37.77
N LYS A 36 -8.56 11.27 -38.73
CA LYS A 36 -9.69 11.48 -39.64
C LYS A 36 -9.90 10.24 -40.52
N GLY A 37 -11.12 9.69 -40.46
CA GLY A 37 -11.45 8.42 -41.12
C GLY A 37 -10.85 7.17 -40.45
N ARG A 38 -10.21 7.31 -39.28
CA ARG A 38 -9.51 6.22 -38.55
C ARG A 38 -9.93 6.14 -37.09
N THR A 39 -11.24 6.18 -36.85
CA THR A 39 -11.82 6.13 -35.49
C THR A 39 -11.35 4.91 -34.70
N HIS A 40 -11.10 3.77 -35.36
CA HIS A 40 -10.56 2.57 -34.70
C HIS A 40 -9.17 2.79 -34.08
N LEU A 41 -8.27 3.53 -34.74
CA LEU A 41 -6.94 3.84 -34.18
C LEU A 41 -7.03 4.79 -32.99
N LEU A 42 -7.96 5.75 -33.03
CA LEU A 42 -8.23 6.65 -31.90
C LEU A 42 -8.73 5.85 -30.69
N ILE A 43 -9.67 4.93 -30.90
CA ILE A 43 -10.20 4.07 -29.84
C ILE A 43 -9.09 3.19 -29.26
N VAL A 44 -8.28 2.54 -30.09
CA VAL A 44 -7.14 1.73 -29.62
C VAL A 44 -6.14 2.57 -28.83
N PHE A 45 -5.84 3.79 -29.29
CA PHE A 45 -4.96 4.71 -28.57
C PHE A 45 -5.51 5.10 -27.20
N LEU A 46 -6.79 5.49 -27.13
CA LEU A 46 -7.44 5.85 -25.87
C LEU A 46 -7.52 4.65 -24.92
N LEU A 47 -7.91 3.47 -25.41
CA LEU A 47 -7.94 2.24 -24.62
C LEU A 47 -6.56 1.86 -24.11
N GLY A 48 -5.51 2.00 -24.94
CA GLY A 48 -4.13 1.77 -24.52
C GLY A 48 -3.70 2.74 -23.43
N TYR A 49 -4.03 4.03 -23.57
CA TYR A 49 -3.73 5.07 -22.58
C TYR A 49 -4.47 4.83 -21.25
N PHE A 50 -5.78 4.61 -21.29
CA PHE A 50 -6.58 4.30 -20.09
C PHE A 50 -6.16 2.97 -19.46
N GLY A 51 -5.82 1.97 -20.27
CA GLY A 51 -5.31 0.68 -19.83
C GLY A 51 -3.99 0.82 -19.09
N LEU A 52 -3.05 1.62 -19.62
CA LEU A 52 -1.77 1.90 -18.98
C LEU A 52 -1.92 2.67 -17.68
N ILE A 53 -2.79 3.68 -17.63
CA ILE A 53 -3.10 4.39 -16.39
C ILE A 53 -3.70 3.44 -15.37
N SER A 54 -4.70 2.65 -15.76
CA SER A 54 -5.35 1.68 -14.88
C SER A 54 -4.35 0.66 -14.34
N LEU A 55 -3.48 0.14 -15.20
CA LEU A 55 -2.41 -0.77 -14.81
C LEU A 55 -1.48 -0.11 -13.79
N ALA A 56 -1.06 1.13 -14.04
CA ALA A 56 -0.16 1.85 -13.15
C ALA A 56 -0.81 2.22 -11.79
N PHE A 57 -2.14 2.33 -11.72
CA PHE A 57 -2.84 2.52 -10.44
C PHE A 57 -3.12 1.20 -9.69
N VAL A 58 -3.49 0.14 -10.43
CA VAL A 58 -3.93 -1.14 -9.84
C VAL A 58 -2.74 -2.01 -9.45
N VAL A 59 -1.71 -2.11 -10.29
CA VAL A 59 -0.58 -3.03 -10.10
C VAL A 59 0.13 -2.78 -8.77
N PRO A 60 0.54 -1.55 -8.40
CA PRO A 60 1.16 -1.27 -7.10
C PRO A 60 0.32 -1.65 -5.87
N GLN A 61 -1.00 -1.75 -6.02
CA GLN A 61 -1.92 -2.08 -4.94
C GLN A 61 -2.16 -3.58 -4.78
N MET A 62 -1.75 -4.40 -5.76
CA MET A 62 -1.94 -5.85 -5.69
C MET A 62 -1.04 -6.46 -4.60
N GLN A 63 -1.67 -7.10 -3.61
CA GLN A 63 -0.96 -7.77 -2.51
C GLN A 63 -0.08 -8.95 -2.95
N THR A 64 -0.29 -9.46 -4.17
CA THR A 64 0.51 -10.54 -4.76
C THR A 64 1.92 -10.10 -5.15
N LEU A 65 2.16 -8.80 -5.32
CA LEU A 65 3.48 -8.30 -5.63
C LEU A 65 4.38 -8.25 -4.39
N PRO A 66 5.70 -8.46 -4.57
CA PRO A 66 6.66 -8.29 -3.49
C PRO A 66 6.54 -6.91 -2.81
N VAL A 67 6.75 -6.87 -1.51
CA VAL A 67 6.60 -5.66 -0.69
C VAL A 67 7.51 -4.53 -1.21
N GLU A 68 8.69 -4.85 -1.70
CA GLU A 68 9.65 -3.91 -2.26
C GLU A 68 9.10 -3.22 -3.50
N TRP A 69 8.39 -3.95 -4.36
CA TRP A 69 7.77 -3.40 -5.58
C TRP A 69 6.63 -2.46 -5.23
N ARG A 70 5.82 -2.84 -4.23
CA ARG A 70 4.69 -2.04 -3.77
C ARG A 70 5.16 -0.77 -3.06
N PHE A 71 6.28 -0.84 -2.32
CA PHE A 71 6.91 0.33 -1.69
C PHE A 71 7.28 1.40 -2.73
N TYR A 72 7.91 1.01 -3.84
CA TYR A 72 8.29 1.92 -4.93
C TYR A 72 7.22 2.10 -6.00
N GLY A 73 6.04 1.48 -5.84
CA GLY A 73 5.08 1.33 -6.93
C GLY A 73 4.53 2.66 -7.45
N LEU A 74 4.30 3.64 -6.56
CA LEU A 74 3.90 4.99 -6.97
C LEU A 74 4.99 5.66 -7.83
N GLN A 75 6.25 5.60 -7.40
CA GLN A 75 7.38 6.18 -8.15
C GLN A 75 7.53 5.49 -9.52
N VAL A 76 7.42 4.16 -9.57
CA VAL A 76 7.43 3.40 -10.83
C VAL A 76 6.30 3.86 -11.76
N THR A 77 5.09 4.07 -11.24
CA THR A 77 3.95 4.58 -12.00
C THR A 77 4.22 5.95 -12.61
N TRP A 78 4.76 6.89 -11.83
CA TRP A 78 5.13 8.22 -12.35
C TRP A 78 6.18 8.13 -13.46
N ILE A 79 7.21 7.29 -13.29
CA ILE A 79 8.24 7.05 -14.31
C ILE A 79 7.61 6.49 -15.60
N ILE A 80 6.72 5.49 -15.49
CA ILE A 80 6.05 4.90 -16.65
C ILE A 80 5.24 5.95 -17.41
N ILE A 81 4.44 6.74 -16.70
CA ILE A 81 3.64 7.81 -17.32
C ILE A 81 4.54 8.84 -18.00
N ARG A 82 5.65 9.24 -17.35
CA ARG A 82 6.64 10.17 -17.93
C ARG A 82 7.25 9.62 -19.22
N LEU A 83 7.63 8.35 -19.23
CA LEU A 83 8.19 7.66 -20.39
C LEU A 83 7.17 7.55 -21.54
N LEU A 84 5.89 7.31 -21.24
CA LEU A 84 4.81 7.31 -22.22
C LEU A 84 4.56 8.70 -22.82
N LEU A 85 4.62 9.77 -22.00
CA LEU A 85 4.52 11.14 -22.49
C LEU A 85 5.64 11.45 -23.48
N LEU A 86 6.88 11.06 -23.16
CA LEU A 86 8.03 11.21 -24.08
C LEU A 86 7.86 10.43 -25.38
N PHE A 87 7.34 9.20 -25.31
CA PHE A 87 7.00 8.41 -26.50
C PHE A 87 5.98 9.14 -27.40
N ILE A 88 4.88 9.63 -26.82
CA ILE A 88 3.82 10.35 -27.55
C ILE A 88 4.37 11.68 -28.13
N SER A 89 5.20 12.41 -27.37
CA SER A 89 5.89 13.61 -27.85
C SER A 89 6.75 13.32 -29.08
N GLY A 90 7.40 12.14 -29.14
CA GLY A 90 8.17 11.72 -30.31
C GLY A 90 7.32 11.51 -31.56
N ILE A 91 6.13 10.91 -31.42
CA ILE A 91 5.15 10.76 -32.50
C ILE A 91 4.68 12.14 -32.98
N ALA A 92 4.21 12.97 -32.06
CA ALA A 92 3.68 14.30 -32.35
C ALA A 92 4.74 15.18 -33.04
N PHE A 93 5.97 15.20 -32.52
CA PHE A 93 7.07 15.95 -33.12
C PHE A 93 7.31 15.52 -34.57
N LYS A 94 7.35 14.21 -34.84
CA LYS A 94 7.66 13.74 -36.19
C LYS A 94 6.56 14.08 -37.20
N ILE A 95 5.30 13.93 -36.81
CA ILE A 95 4.15 14.28 -37.65
C ILE A 95 4.14 15.79 -37.93
N SER A 96 4.34 16.62 -36.91
CA SER A 96 4.34 18.09 -37.05
C SER A 96 5.54 18.62 -37.84
N GLN A 97 6.71 17.99 -37.72
CA GLN A 97 7.90 18.34 -38.50
C GLN A 97 7.69 18.18 -40.01
N HIS A 98 6.89 17.19 -40.42
CA HIS A 98 6.56 16.98 -41.83
C HIS A 98 5.62 18.06 -42.38
N ASN A 99 4.73 18.59 -41.55
CA ASN A 99 3.75 19.59 -41.97
C ASN A 99 4.32 21.02 -42.01
N SER A 100 4.95 21.47 -40.92
CA SER A 100 5.50 22.83 -40.83
C SER A 100 6.52 22.96 -39.70
N ARG A 101 7.58 23.75 -39.92
CA ARG A 101 8.55 24.10 -38.88
C ARG A 101 7.90 24.80 -37.69
N ILE A 102 6.89 25.65 -37.94
CA ILE A 102 6.17 26.36 -36.87
C ILE A 102 5.37 25.36 -36.01
N GLN A 103 4.70 24.38 -36.64
CA GLN A 103 3.99 23.34 -35.90
C GLN A 103 4.94 22.47 -35.07
N ALA A 104 6.12 22.14 -35.59
CA ALA A 104 7.13 21.41 -34.84
C ALA A 104 7.63 22.19 -33.61
N VAL A 105 7.90 23.49 -33.76
CA VAL A 105 8.29 24.37 -32.63
C VAL A 105 7.17 24.46 -31.61
N ALA A 106 5.91 24.64 -32.04
CA ALA A 106 4.76 24.66 -31.14
C ALA A 106 4.62 23.35 -30.34
N VAL A 107 4.78 22.19 -30.99
CA VAL A 107 4.76 20.89 -30.30
C VAL A 107 5.90 20.77 -29.29
N ILE A 108 7.13 21.20 -29.62
CA ILE A 108 8.24 21.19 -28.66
C ILE A 108 7.89 22.03 -27.43
N LEU A 109 7.35 23.23 -27.60
CA LEU A 109 6.97 24.10 -26.49
C LEU A 109 5.87 23.48 -25.64
N ILE A 110 4.81 22.95 -26.26
CA ILE A 110 3.70 22.28 -25.55
C ILE A 110 4.21 21.06 -24.79
N CYS A 111 5.03 20.21 -25.40
CA CYS A 111 5.62 19.04 -24.74
C CYS A 111 6.54 19.45 -23.59
N SER A 112 7.35 20.50 -23.75
CA SER A 112 8.23 20.99 -22.69
C SER A 112 7.43 21.54 -21.50
N LEU A 113 6.38 22.32 -21.77
CA LEU A 113 5.47 22.83 -20.75
C LEU A 113 4.73 21.69 -20.03
N GLY A 114 4.22 20.71 -20.79
CA GLY A 114 3.51 19.55 -20.26
C GLY A 114 4.40 18.66 -19.39
N LEU A 115 5.61 18.34 -19.85
CA LEU A 115 6.58 17.55 -19.08
C LEU A 115 7.08 18.31 -17.84
N GLY A 116 7.31 19.62 -17.96
CA GLY A 116 7.67 20.47 -16.83
C GLY A 116 6.58 20.53 -15.77
N GLY A 117 5.32 20.74 -16.19
CA GLY A 117 4.16 20.72 -15.32
C GLY A 117 3.95 19.36 -14.66
N PHE A 118 4.06 18.28 -15.41
CA PHE A 118 3.96 16.91 -14.88
C PHE A 118 5.04 16.62 -13.83
N THR A 119 6.29 17.00 -14.11
CA THR A 119 7.42 16.81 -13.17
C THR A 119 7.24 17.66 -11.91
N ALA A 120 6.70 18.88 -12.03
CA ALA A 120 6.40 19.72 -10.88
C ALA A 120 5.28 19.12 -10.00
N VAL A 121 4.22 18.60 -10.64
CA VAL A 121 3.11 17.92 -9.96
C VAL A 121 3.61 16.68 -9.23
N GLU A 122 4.40 15.84 -9.88
CA GLU A 122 5.01 14.65 -9.28
C GLU A 122 5.91 15.01 -8.11
N SER A 123 6.80 16.00 -8.28
CA SER A 123 7.69 16.48 -7.22
C SER A 123 6.91 16.99 -6.03
N TYR A 124 5.78 17.66 -6.25
CA TYR A 124 4.90 18.12 -5.18
C TYR A 124 4.27 16.94 -4.45
N PHE A 125 3.57 16.05 -5.15
CA PHE A 125 2.84 14.94 -4.52
C PHE A 125 3.75 13.89 -3.88
N SER A 126 4.92 13.64 -4.46
CA SER A 126 5.92 12.70 -3.95
C SER A 126 6.84 13.31 -2.89
N SER A 127 6.70 14.62 -2.60
CA SER A 127 7.50 15.25 -1.55
C SER A 127 7.23 14.60 -0.19
N PRO A 128 8.28 14.23 0.56
CA PRO A 128 8.11 13.64 1.87
C PRO A 128 7.55 14.68 2.85
N ILE A 129 6.73 14.23 3.79
CA ILE A 129 6.10 15.12 4.77
C ILE A 129 6.80 15.12 6.14
N TYR A 130 7.70 14.16 6.40
CA TYR A 130 8.23 13.90 7.76
C TYR A 130 8.92 15.11 8.41
N ALA A 131 9.49 16.03 7.62
CA ALA A 131 10.19 17.20 8.13
C ALA A 131 9.25 18.30 8.64
N SER A 132 7.97 18.26 8.26
CA SER A 132 6.95 19.22 8.67
C SER A 132 5.95 18.63 9.68
N LEU A 133 6.20 17.42 10.19
CA LEU A 133 5.33 16.80 11.19
C LEU A 133 5.71 17.24 12.60
N GLU A 134 4.70 17.35 13.45
CA GLU A 134 4.83 17.62 14.88
C GLU A 134 4.47 16.35 15.65
N ASP A 135 5.43 15.80 16.41
CA ASP A 135 5.26 14.55 17.14
C ASP A 135 4.31 14.74 18.36
N ASN A 136 3.01 14.77 18.08
CA ASN A 136 1.97 15.20 19.01
C ASN A 136 1.38 14.02 19.81
N LEU A 137 2.17 13.47 20.72
CA LEU A 137 1.74 12.42 21.63
C LEU A 137 0.72 12.96 22.65
N GLN A 138 -0.48 12.40 22.65
CA GLN A 138 -1.50 12.74 23.63
C GLN A 138 -1.26 12.05 24.98
N PRO A 139 -1.80 12.58 26.09
CA PRO A 139 -1.65 11.98 27.43
C PRO A 139 -2.18 10.54 27.55
N ASN A 140 -3.11 10.14 26.70
CA ASN A 140 -3.65 8.77 26.62
C ASN A 140 -2.72 7.79 25.86
N GLY A 141 -1.58 8.24 25.36
CA GLY A 141 -0.61 7.42 24.64
C GLY A 141 -0.85 7.28 23.13
N VAL A 142 -1.85 7.95 22.57
CA VAL A 142 -2.13 7.97 21.11
C VAL A 142 -1.44 9.17 20.47
N PHE A 143 -0.77 8.96 19.34
CA PHE A 143 -0.27 10.07 18.53
C PHE A 143 -1.41 10.71 17.75
N ARG A 144 -1.58 12.03 17.92
CA ARG A 144 -2.46 12.83 17.07
C ARG A 144 -1.70 13.22 15.80
N GLN A 145 -2.29 12.97 14.64
CA GLN A 145 -1.68 13.33 13.38
C GLN A 145 -1.55 14.86 13.23
N SER A 146 -0.38 15.31 12.78
CA SER A 146 -0.12 16.72 12.47
C SER A 146 -0.35 17.06 10.99
N SER A 147 -0.51 16.05 10.13
CA SER A 147 -0.85 16.19 8.70
C SER A 147 -2.06 15.33 8.32
N PHE A 148 -2.80 15.74 7.29
CA PHE A 148 -3.91 14.94 6.75
C PHE A 148 -3.46 13.58 6.17
N THR A 149 -2.19 13.42 5.83
CA THR A 149 -1.64 12.22 5.17
C THR A 149 -0.78 11.35 6.10
N SER A 150 -0.72 11.69 7.39
CA SER A 150 0.13 11.02 8.39
C SER A 150 -0.65 10.17 9.41
N CYS A 151 -1.93 9.86 9.13
CA CYS A 151 -2.75 8.96 9.96
C CYS A 151 -2.09 7.59 10.16
N ALA A 152 -1.60 6.98 9.08
CA ALA A 152 -0.93 5.68 9.09
C ALA A 152 0.38 5.70 9.92
N PRO A 153 1.30 6.66 9.73
CA PRO A 153 2.44 6.85 10.61
C PRO A 153 2.08 7.04 12.08
N SER A 154 1.08 7.87 12.38
CA SER A 154 0.61 8.12 13.76
C SER A 154 0.04 6.86 14.41
N ALA A 155 -0.76 6.09 13.66
CA ALA A 155 -1.30 4.82 14.11
C ALA A 155 -0.19 3.80 14.41
N LEU A 156 0.78 3.64 13.50
CA LEU A 156 1.90 2.73 13.72
C LEU A 156 2.79 3.18 14.89
N ALA A 157 3.09 4.47 15.02
CA ALA A 157 3.84 5.01 16.16
C ALA A 157 3.13 4.68 17.49
N THR A 158 1.80 4.84 17.54
CA THR A 158 0.97 4.45 18.68
C THR A 158 1.09 2.96 19.01
N VAL A 159 1.03 2.09 17.99
CA VAL A 159 1.19 0.64 18.17
C VAL A 159 2.59 0.28 18.66
N LEU A 160 3.64 0.83 18.03
CA LEU A 160 5.04 0.57 18.41
C LEU A 160 5.33 0.99 19.85
N ARG A 161 4.72 2.07 20.33
CA ARG A 161 4.82 2.49 21.73
C ARG A 161 4.28 1.44 22.70
N ILE A 162 3.20 0.73 22.35
CA ILE A 162 2.68 -0.38 23.16
C ILE A 162 3.71 -1.52 23.25
N TRP A 163 4.51 -1.70 22.21
CA TRP A 163 5.63 -2.64 22.17
C TRP A 163 6.88 -2.14 22.92
N GLY A 164 6.83 -0.95 23.51
CA GLY A 164 7.96 -0.33 24.20
C GLY A 164 9.03 0.22 23.26
N ILE A 165 8.68 0.42 21.99
CA ILE A 165 9.57 0.97 20.96
C ILE A 165 9.37 2.47 20.89
N ASP A 166 10.47 3.20 20.95
CA ASP A 166 10.46 4.65 20.78
C ASP A 166 10.28 5.00 19.31
N ALA A 167 9.03 5.27 18.94
CA ALA A 167 8.62 5.66 17.61
C ALA A 167 7.71 6.88 17.71
N THR A 168 7.86 7.78 16.75
CA THR A 168 7.11 9.02 16.62
C THR A 168 6.42 9.09 15.27
N GLU A 169 5.47 10.01 15.10
CA GLU A 169 4.81 10.25 13.81
C GLU A 169 5.85 10.55 12.71
N SER A 170 6.80 11.45 12.99
CA SER A 170 7.83 11.89 12.06
C SER A 170 8.83 10.79 11.70
N SER A 171 9.28 10.00 12.68
CA SER A 171 10.23 8.90 12.45
C SER A 171 9.59 7.76 11.65
N VAL A 172 8.34 7.40 11.94
CA VAL A 172 7.60 6.43 11.14
C VAL A 172 7.36 6.95 9.72
N ALA A 173 6.92 8.21 9.56
CA ALA A 173 6.68 8.80 8.24
C ALA A 173 7.94 8.82 7.38
N ARG A 174 9.11 9.07 7.99
CA ARG A 174 10.40 9.02 7.31
C ARG A 174 10.72 7.62 6.80
N LEU A 175 10.59 6.61 7.65
CA LEU A 175 10.93 5.22 7.30
C LEU A 175 9.91 4.60 6.33
N ALA A 176 8.64 5.00 6.42
CA ALA A 176 7.60 4.57 5.49
C ALA A 176 7.70 5.27 4.12
N GLY A 177 8.47 6.36 4.00
CA GLY A 177 8.46 7.19 2.80
C GLY A 177 7.12 7.87 2.56
N THR A 178 6.43 8.26 3.63
CA THR A 178 5.12 8.93 3.57
C THR A 178 5.25 10.27 2.83
N ASN A 179 4.33 10.49 1.89
CA ASN A 179 4.29 11.70 1.08
C ASN A 179 2.90 12.36 1.16
N ARG A 180 2.64 13.34 0.27
CA ARG A 180 1.37 14.09 0.24
C ARG A 180 0.18 13.28 -0.27
N LEU A 181 0.39 12.06 -0.75
CA LEU A 181 -0.67 11.12 -1.12
C LEU A 181 -0.98 10.12 0.00
N GLY A 182 -0.18 10.08 1.06
CA GLY A 182 -0.39 9.19 2.20
C GLY A 182 0.66 8.09 2.32
N THR A 183 0.26 7.00 2.98
CA THR A 183 1.09 5.83 3.27
C THR A 183 0.31 4.56 2.99
N SER A 184 0.91 3.63 2.25
CA SER A 184 0.35 2.29 2.02
C SER A 184 0.71 1.32 3.15
N MET A 185 -0.01 0.21 3.25
CA MET A 185 0.32 -0.87 4.21
C MET A 185 1.70 -1.49 3.95
N ALA A 186 2.12 -1.63 2.68
CA ALA A 186 3.47 -2.09 2.33
C ALA A 186 4.56 -1.13 2.86
N GLN A 187 4.33 0.18 2.74
CA GLN A 187 5.21 1.20 3.32
C GLN A 187 5.26 1.13 4.84
N LEU A 188 4.12 0.92 5.52
CA LEU A 188 4.10 0.68 6.96
C LEU A 188 4.82 -0.60 7.39
N LEU A 189 4.74 -1.66 6.59
CA LEU A 189 5.46 -2.90 6.85
C LEU A 189 6.99 -2.69 6.75
N VAL A 190 7.45 -1.96 5.74
CA VAL A 190 8.88 -1.57 5.62
C VAL A 190 9.32 -0.72 6.81
N ALA A 191 8.49 0.24 7.25
CA ALA A 191 8.78 1.03 8.44
C ALA A 191 8.83 0.17 9.71
N THR A 192 7.85 -0.71 9.92
CA THR A 192 7.81 -1.68 11.03
C THR A 192 9.10 -2.48 11.12
N ARG A 193 9.58 -3.01 9.98
CA ARG A 193 10.84 -3.77 9.90
C ARG A 193 12.07 -2.93 10.23
N SER A 194 12.05 -1.65 9.86
CA SER A 194 13.12 -0.72 10.19
C SER A 194 13.22 -0.43 11.69
N PHE A 195 12.12 -0.63 12.45
CA PHE A 195 12.10 -0.58 13.92
C PHE A 195 12.45 -1.92 14.60
N GLY A 196 12.92 -2.92 13.85
CA GLY A 196 13.28 -4.24 14.39
C GLY A 196 12.08 -5.13 14.75
N MET A 197 10.88 -4.74 14.32
CA MET A 197 9.66 -5.55 14.42
C MET A 197 9.34 -6.21 13.09
N ASP A 198 8.28 -6.98 13.04
CA ASP A 198 7.74 -7.48 11.77
C ASP A 198 6.21 -7.37 11.75
N GLY A 199 5.66 -7.60 10.58
CA GLY A 199 4.23 -7.62 10.35
C GLY A 199 3.89 -8.41 9.09
N ILE A 200 2.61 -8.70 8.91
CA ILE A 200 2.09 -9.22 7.63
C ILE A 200 0.82 -8.47 7.27
N GLU A 201 0.64 -8.16 5.99
CA GLU A 201 -0.61 -7.54 5.54
C GLU A 201 -1.68 -8.63 5.41
N LEU A 202 -2.80 -8.45 6.10
CA LEU A 202 -3.91 -9.39 6.10
C LEU A 202 -5.20 -8.69 5.67
N GLU A 203 -5.97 -9.39 4.86
CA GLU A 203 -7.42 -9.21 4.81
C GLU A 203 -8.03 -10.14 5.85
N ALA A 204 -8.46 -9.59 6.98
CA ALA A 204 -8.90 -10.38 8.12
C ALA A 204 -10.42 -10.28 8.35
N THR A 205 -10.96 -11.27 9.06
CA THR A 205 -12.29 -11.20 9.69
C THR A 205 -12.18 -10.73 11.14
N TRP A 206 -13.32 -10.37 11.75
CA TRP A 206 -13.38 -10.03 13.18
C TRP A 206 -12.82 -11.17 14.04
N GLU A 207 -13.24 -12.40 13.76
CA GLU A 207 -12.79 -13.61 14.46
C GLU A 207 -11.27 -13.80 14.32
N GLN A 208 -10.71 -13.55 13.13
CA GLN A 208 -9.27 -13.63 12.90
C GLN A 208 -8.49 -12.55 13.66
N LEU A 209 -9.01 -11.33 13.82
CA LEU A 209 -8.38 -10.31 14.68
C LEU A 209 -8.26 -10.82 16.13
N GLN A 210 -9.35 -11.38 16.66
CA GLN A 210 -9.38 -11.91 18.02
C GLN A 210 -8.48 -13.13 18.18
N LEU A 211 -8.41 -13.98 17.16
CA LEU A 211 -7.58 -15.18 17.14
C LEU A 211 -6.09 -14.84 17.11
N ILE A 212 -5.67 -13.93 16.21
CA ILE A 212 -4.29 -13.45 16.09
C ILE A 212 -3.86 -12.69 17.36
N ASN A 213 -4.77 -11.91 17.95
CA ASN A 213 -4.58 -11.28 19.27
C ASN A 213 -3.32 -10.39 19.36
N ARG A 214 -3.02 -9.63 18.29
CA ARG A 214 -1.90 -8.68 18.22
C ARG A 214 -2.39 -7.24 18.07
N PRO A 215 -1.79 -6.26 18.76
CA PRO A 215 -1.92 -4.86 18.35
C PRO A 215 -1.40 -4.67 16.93
N GLY A 216 -1.99 -3.75 16.19
CA GLY A 216 -1.65 -3.54 14.80
C GLY A 216 -2.28 -2.30 14.21
N VAL A 217 -2.05 -2.07 12.93
CA VAL A 217 -2.68 -0.96 12.19
C VAL A 217 -3.86 -1.51 11.38
N LEU A 218 -4.98 -0.79 11.39
CA LEU A 218 -6.17 -1.11 10.60
C LEU A 218 -6.38 -0.06 9.53
N GLY A 219 -6.74 -0.50 8.33
CA GLY A 219 -7.28 0.39 7.29
C GLY A 219 -8.79 0.52 7.45
N VAL A 220 -9.30 1.74 7.58
CA VAL A 220 -10.73 2.02 7.79
C VAL A 220 -11.21 3.10 6.82
N TRP A 221 -12.53 3.22 6.68
CA TRP A 221 -13.20 4.33 6.03
C TRP A 221 -13.57 5.35 7.10
N PHE A 222 -13.02 6.56 6.99
CA PHE A 222 -13.45 7.67 7.82
C PHE A 222 -14.55 8.43 7.10
N ARG A 223 -15.67 8.66 7.80
CA ARG A 223 -16.85 9.36 7.27
C ARG A 223 -16.96 10.72 7.95
N TYR A 224 -16.92 11.79 7.16
CA TYR A 224 -17.12 13.15 7.64
C TYR A 224 -18.16 13.85 6.76
N GLY A 225 -19.38 13.99 7.28
CA GLY A 225 -20.53 14.40 6.47
C GLY A 225 -20.78 13.41 5.33
N GLU A 226 -20.82 13.93 4.09
CA GLU A 226 -21.00 13.12 2.88
C GLU A 226 -19.68 12.52 2.35
N GLN A 227 -18.52 12.95 2.88
CA GLN A 227 -17.23 12.50 2.40
C GLN A 227 -16.81 11.20 3.09
N VAL A 228 -16.30 10.25 2.28
CA VAL A 228 -15.70 9.01 2.75
C VAL A 228 -14.26 8.97 2.26
N ILE A 229 -13.31 8.98 3.20
CA ILE A 229 -11.88 8.97 2.89
C ILE A 229 -11.18 7.75 3.50
N PRO A 230 -10.16 7.20 2.84
CA PRO A 230 -9.28 6.21 3.45
C PRO A 230 -8.62 6.76 4.71
N HIS A 231 -8.60 5.96 5.78
CA HIS A 231 -7.97 6.31 7.05
C HIS A 231 -7.25 5.09 7.66
N ALA A 232 -6.36 5.35 8.61
CA ALA A 232 -5.66 4.31 9.35
C ALA A 232 -5.72 4.59 10.85
N VAL A 233 -6.02 3.55 11.62
CA VAL A 233 -6.18 3.63 13.09
C VAL A 233 -5.35 2.54 13.76
N ALA A 234 -4.94 2.79 15.01
CA ALA A 234 -4.23 1.80 15.81
C ALA A 234 -5.24 0.85 16.47
N LEU A 235 -5.10 -0.46 16.26
CA LEU A 235 -5.83 -1.48 17.00
C LEU A 235 -5.13 -1.72 18.34
N LEU A 236 -5.80 -1.34 19.44
CA LEU A 236 -5.22 -1.38 20.78
C LEU A 236 -5.76 -2.56 21.60
N GLY A 237 -7.01 -2.98 21.38
CA GLY A 237 -7.59 -4.08 22.12
C GLY A 237 -9.05 -4.40 21.79
N PHE A 238 -9.62 -5.29 22.60
CA PHE A 238 -11.03 -5.66 22.62
C PHE A 238 -11.59 -5.57 24.03
N LYS A 239 -12.85 -5.16 24.14
CA LYS A 239 -13.62 -5.15 25.39
C LYS A 239 -15.01 -5.73 25.11
N GLY A 240 -15.19 -7.00 25.46
CA GLY A 240 -16.40 -7.73 25.06
C GLY A 240 -16.55 -7.74 23.53
N ASN A 241 -17.66 -7.22 23.03
CA ASN A 241 -17.95 -7.12 21.58
C ASN A 241 -17.56 -5.76 20.97
N LYS A 242 -16.72 -4.99 21.67
CA LYS A 242 -16.19 -3.71 21.20
C LYS A 242 -14.72 -3.81 20.89
N VAL A 243 -14.30 -3.16 19.81
CA VAL A 243 -12.88 -2.94 19.49
C VAL A 243 -12.43 -1.62 20.10
N ILE A 244 -11.21 -1.58 20.62
CA ILE A 244 -10.58 -0.38 21.14
C ILE A 244 -9.55 0.09 20.12
N ILE A 245 -9.75 1.28 19.59
CA ILE A 245 -8.84 1.88 18.60
C ILE A 245 -8.25 3.20 19.11
N GLY A 246 -7.01 3.48 18.71
CA GLY A 246 -6.41 4.82 18.79
C GLY A 246 -6.62 5.51 17.46
N ASP A 247 -7.49 6.52 17.43
CA ASP A 247 -7.76 7.32 16.24
C ASP A 247 -6.81 8.53 16.18
N PRO A 248 -5.91 8.61 15.19
CA PRO A 248 -4.94 9.69 15.11
C PRO A 248 -5.55 11.04 14.71
N ILE A 249 -6.77 11.13 14.15
CA ILE A 249 -7.36 12.43 13.76
C ILE A 249 -7.49 13.35 14.98
N PHE A 250 -8.03 12.79 16.07
CA PHE A 250 -8.25 13.50 17.32
C PHE A 250 -7.24 13.12 18.40
N GLY A 251 -6.43 12.09 18.17
CA GLY A 251 -5.52 11.52 19.18
C GLY A 251 -6.28 10.87 20.33
N LEU A 252 -7.42 10.25 20.05
CA LEU A 252 -8.34 9.71 21.07
C LEU A 252 -8.40 8.18 21.02
N ILE A 253 -8.69 7.58 22.17
CA ILE A 253 -9.04 6.17 22.27
C ILE A 253 -10.56 6.05 22.19
N ASN A 254 -11.04 5.28 21.23
CA ASN A 254 -12.46 5.04 21.00
C ASN A 254 -12.79 3.55 21.19
N GLU A 255 -13.91 3.27 21.85
CA GLU A 255 -14.53 1.94 21.89
C GLU A 255 -15.63 1.87 20.82
N ILE A 256 -15.48 1.00 19.83
CA ILE A 256 -16.42 0.86 18.70
C ILE A 256 -17.08 -0.51 18.76
N ASP A 257 -18.41 -0.54 18.71
CA ASP A 257 -19.17 -1.78 18.62
C ASP A 257 -18.88 -2.54 17.32
N ARG A 258 -18.85 -3.88 17.39
CA ARG A 258 -18.55 -4.77 16.25
C ARG A 258 -19.28 -4.37 14.96
N GLN A 259 -20.59 -4.11 15.03
CA GLN A 259 -21.39 -3.79 13.85
C GLN A 259 -20.91 -2.50 13.16
N GLN A 260 -20.58 -1.47 13.94
CA GLN A 260 -20.07 -0.21 13.41
C GLN A 260 -18.65 -0.40 12.87
N PHE A 261 -17.82 -1.15 13.60
CA PHE A 261 -16.48 -1.47 13.17
C PHE A 261 -16.46 -2.20 11.82
N GLU A 262 -17.23 -3.28 11.67
CA GLU A 262 -17.30 -4.07 10.43
C GLU A 262 -17.83 -3.25 9.24
N LYS A 263 -18.64 -2.22 9.49
CA LYS A 263 -19.16 -1.30 8.45
C LYS A 263 -18.07 -0.36 7.91
N ASP A 264 -17.21 0.15 8.79
CA ASP A 264 -16.18 1.12 8.42
C ASP A 264 -14.82 0.47 8.14
N TRP A 265 -14.60 -0.76 8.58
CA TRP A 265 -13.34 -1.46 8.38
C TRP A 265 -13.16 -1.91 6.93
N ARG A 266 -11.97 -1.66 6.37
CA ARG A 266 -11.60 -2.07 5.00
C ARG A 266 -11.11 -3.52 4.93
N LYS A 267 -11.29 -4.29 6.00
CA LYS A 267 -10.68 -5.63 6.25
C LYS A 267 -9.15 -5.64 6.28
N GLN A 268 -8.50 -4.50 6.10
CA GLN A 268 -7.05 -4.38 6.12
C GLN A 268 -6.54 -4.37 7.55
N TYR A 269 -5.59 -5.26 7.83
CA TYR A 269 -4.96 -5.41 9.12
C TYR A 269 -3.47 -5.70 8.96
N LEU A 270 -2.64 -4.93 9.67
CA LEU A 270 -1.21 -5.13 9.81
C LEU A 270 -0.91 -5.45 11.28
N PRO A 271 -1.02 -6.72 11.73
CA PRO A 271 -0.52 -7.14 13.04
C PRO A 271 0.96 -6.82 13.16
N ILE A 272 1.35 -6.27 14.31
CA ILE A 272 2.75 -6.04 14.64
C ILE A 272 3.19 -7.10 15.64
N PHE A 273 4.36 -7.70 15.43
CA PHE A 273 4.92 -8.76 16.27
C PHE A 273 6.44 -8.77 16.17
N ARG A 274 7.12 -9.51 17.05
CA ARG A 274 8.57 -9.67 16.95
C ARG A 274 8.90 -10.73 15.89
N PRO A 275 9.97 -10.62 15.10
CA PRO A 275 10.27 -11.59 14.03
C PRO A 275 10.27 -13.07 14.48
N GLN A 276 10.70 -13.34 15.71
CA GLN A 276 10.70 -14.68 16.29
C GLN A 276 9.29 -15.24 16.60
N ASP A 277 8.26 -14.40 16.71
CA ASP A 277 6.90 -14.80 17.11
C ASP A 277 6.23 -15.69 16.04
N ILE A 278 6.71 -15.66 14.79
CA ILE A 278 6.21 -16.50 13.69
C ILE A 278 7.03 -17.79 13.49
N SER A 279 8.02 -18.04 14.35
CA SER A 279 8.88 -19.22 14.29
C SER A 279 8.59 -20.16 15.46
N ILE A 280 7.63 -21.08 15.28
CA ILE A 280 7.31 -22.13 16.26
C ILE A 280 7.80 -23.49 15.79
N THR A 281 8.16 -24.37 16.72
CA THR A 281 8.54 -25.76 16.38
C THR A 281 7.30 -26.62 16.09
N ASN A 282 7.48 -27.72 15.37
CA ASN A 282 6.42 -28.70 15.14
C ASN A 282 5.82 -29.20 16.46
N SER A 283 6.66 -29.48 17.46
CA SER A 283 6.20 -29.93 18.77
C SER A 283 5.35 -28.85 19.48
N GLN A 284 5.74 -27.58 19.38
CA GLN A 284 4.94 -26.47 19.90
C GLN A 284 3.59 -26.36 19.17
N ALA A 285 3.58 -26.50 17.84
CA ALA A 285 2.34 -26.48 17.06
C ALA A 285 1.38 -27.61 17.47
N VAL A 286 1.90 -28.84 17.67
CA VAL A 286 1.11 -29.97 18.19
C VAL A 286 0.51 -29.63 19.56
N ILE A 287 1.29 -29.02 20.47
CA ILE A 287 0.80 -28.61 21.79
C ILE A 287 -0.33 -27.58 21.68
N TYR A 288 -0.16 -26.56 20.83
CA TYR A 288 -1.20 -25.54 20.63
C TYR A 288 -2.46 -26.13 20.02
N LEU A 289 -2.34 -26.98 19.01
CA LEU A 289 -3.48 -27.69 18.40
C LEU A 289 -4.23 -28.54 19.44
N LYS A 290 -3.51 -29.30 20.29
CA LYS A 290 -4.12 -30.07 21.39
C LYS A 290 -4.88 -29.16 22.36
N LYS A 291 -4.29 -28.02 22.75
CA LYS A 291 -4.92 -27.04 23.64
C LYS A 291 -6.16 -26.39 23.02
N LEU A 292 -6.21 -26.26 21.70
CA LEU A 292 -7.38 -25.81 20.95
C LEU A 292 -8.40 -26.94 20.68
N GLY A 293 -8.19 -28.15 21.23
CA GLY A 293 -9.12 -29.27 21.14
C GLY A 293 -8.92 -30.20 19.95
N ALA A 294 -7.84 -30.04 19.17
CA ALA A 294 -7.54 -30.94 18.07
C ALA A 294 -7.09 -32.32 18.60
N LYS A 295 -7.65 -33.38 18.01
CA LYS A 295 -7.23 -34.77 18.28
C LYS A 295 -6.04 -35.12 17.39
N ILE A 296 -4.84 -34.84 17.88
CA ILE A 296 -3.57 -35.14 17.21
C ILE A 296 -2.70 -35.98 18.14
N LYS A 297 -2.10 -37.07 17.66
CA LYS A 297 -1.24 -37.93 18.48
C LYS A 297 0.16 -37.36 18.59
N ASP A 298 0.82 -37.20 17.44
CA ASP A 298 2.22 -36.82 17.30
C ASP A 298 2.44 -35.95 16.03
N GLU A 299 3.70 -35.65 15.74
CA GLU A 299 4.08 -34.79 14.62
C GLU A 299 3.78 -35.37 13.24
N SER A 300 3.61 -36.71 13.10
CA SER A 300 3.29 -37.33 11.81
C SER A 300 1.90 -36.92 11.29
N GLU A 301 0.99 -36.56 12.19
CA GLU A 301 -0.37 -36.10 11.88
C GLU A 301 -0.46 -34.56 11.73
N LEU A 302 0.66 -33.83 11.91
CA LEU A 302 0.67 -32.37 12.02
C LEU A 302 0.15 -31.68 10.75
N GLU A 303 0.61 -32.07 9.56
CA GLU A 303 0.18 -31.46 8.30
C GLU A 303 -1.34 -31.55 8.13
N SER A 304 -1.92 -32.72 8.40
CA SER A 304 -3.36 -32.96 8.32
C SER A 304 -4.12 -32.12 9.35
N ALA A 305 -3.62 -32.04 10.58
CA ALA A 305 -4.24 -31.23 11.63
C ALA A 305 -4.18 -29.73 11.31
N ILE A 306 -3.08 -29.25 10.71
CA ILE A 306 -2.95 -27.87 10.22
C ILE A 306 -3.97 -27.59 9.12
N LYS A 307 -4.14 -28.49 8.14
CA LYS A 307 -5.16 -28.31 7.09
C LYS A 307 -6.57 -28.17 7.66
N VAL A 308 -6.91 -28.98 8.67
CA VAL A 308 -8.20 -28.91 9.38
C VAL A 308 -8.33 -27.58 10.13
N PHE A 309 -7.30 -27.17 10.85
CA PHE A 309 -7.28 -25.88 11.56
C PHE A 309 -7.46 -24.70 10.58
N GLN A 310 -6.68 -24.65 9.51
CA GLN A 310 -6.76 -23.62 8.48
C GLN A 310 -8.17 -23.54 7.89
N LYS A 311 -8.75 -24.68 7.51
CA LYS A 311 -10.12 -24.74 7.00
C LYS A 311 -11.15 -24.21 8.00
N ASN A 312 -11.01 -24.55 9.29
CA ASN A 312 -11.94 -24.11 10.32
C ASN A 312 -11.83 -22.62 10.66
N GLN A 313 -10.66 -22.01 10.43
CA GLN A 313 -10.39 -20.60 10.69
C GLN A 313 -10.47 -19.71 9.43
N ASP A 314 -10.99 -20.27 8.33
CA ASP A 314 -11.09 -19.60 7.03
C ASP A 314 -9.74 -19.04 6.53
N LEU A 315 -8.69 -19.84 6.70
CA LEU A 315 -7.33 -19.56 6.21
C LEU A 315 -7.05 -20.34 4.93
N LEU A 316 -6.04 -19.90 4.18
CA LEU A 316 -5.55 -20.65 3.03
C LEU A 316 -5.05 -22.03 3.47
N VAL A 317 -5.62 -23.09 2.89
CA VAL A 317 -5.30 -24.48 3.25
C VAL A 317 -4.00 -24.91 2.58
N THR A 318 -2.88 -24.74 3.28
CA THR A 318 -1.52 -25.10 2.81
C THR A 318 -0.99 -26.37 3.47
N GLY A 319 -1.48 -26.71 4.68
CA GLY A 319 -0.89 -27.72 5.56
C GLY A 319 0.44 -27.32 6.17
N LYS A 320 0.90 -26.09 5.94
CA LYS A 320 2.18 -25.57 6.41
C LYS A 320 1.97 -24.58 7.55
N LEU A 321 2.98 -24.42 8.39
CA LEU A 321 3.05 -23.36 9.39
C LEU A 321 3.44 -22.03 8.72
N ASP A 322 2.62 -21.54 7.79
CA ASP A 322 2.78 -20.19 7.23
C ASP A 322 2.57 -19.12 8.31
N PRO A 323 3.09 -17.89 8.11
CA PRO A 323 3.05 -16.85 9.15
C PRO A 323 1.64 -16.57 9.70
N GLN A 324 0.61 -16.51 8.84
CA GLN A 324 -0.76 -16.27 9.28
C GLN A 324 -1.31 -17.44 10.11
N THR A 325 -1.00 -18.68 9.72
CA THR A 325 -1.33 -19.88 10.48
C THR A 325 -0.65 -19.87 11.85
N VAL A 326 0.64 -19.53 11.93
CA VAL A 326 1.39 -19.46 13.19
C VAL A 326 0.82 -18.39 14.12
N LEU A 327 0.55 -17.19 13.60
CA LEU A 327 -0.06 -16.11 14.40
C LEU A 327 -1.44 -16.51 14.93
N SER A 328 -2.25 -17.14 14.09
CA SER A 328 -3.59 -17.61 14.48
C SER A 328 -3.52 -18.72 15.53
N LEU A 329 -2.58 -19.64 15.39
CA LEU A 329 -2.40 -20.77 16.31
C LEU A 329 -1.86 -20.32 17.67
N SER A 330 -0.88 -19.41 17.67
CA SER A 330 -0.20 -18.94 18.87
C SER A 330 -0.96 -17.84 19.63
N GLY A 331 -1.86 -17.11 18.97
CA GLY A 331 -2.49 -15.90 19.51
C GLY A 331 -3.24 -16.09 20.84
N SER A 332 -3.82 -17.27 21.08
CA SER A 332 -4.46 -17.60 22.37
C SER A 332 -3.49 -17.90 23.50
N PHE A 333 -2.21 -18.15 23.19
CA PHE A 333 -1.18 -18.61 24.12
C PHE A 333 -0.05 -17.61 24.34
N LEU A 334 -0.22 -16.38 23.85
CA LEU A 334 0.76 -15.31 23.96
C LEU A 334 1.01 -14.92 25.42
N GLN A 335 2.29 -14.81 25.78
CA GLN A 335 2.73 -14.41 27.12
C GLN A 335 3.86 -13.37 27.00
N GLY A 336 3.91 -12.42 27.94
CA GLY A 336 5.00 -11.43 28.02
C GLY A 336 5.08 -10.46 26.84
N VAL A 337 4.03 -10.36 26.02
CA VAL A 337 3.93 -9.49 24.84
C VAL A 337 2.58 -8.78 24.83
N PRO A 338 2.48 -7.61 24.19
CA PRO A 338 1.19 -6.95 23.98
C PRO A 338 0.16 -7.85 23.30
N THR A 339 -1.07 -7.82 23.81
CA THR A 339 -2.21 -8.56 23.28
C THR A 339 -3.44 -7.67 23.23
N LEU A 340 -4.45 -8.06 22.44
CA LEU A 340 -5.70 -7.33 22.34
C LEU A 340 -6.63 -7.55 23.53
N LYS A 341 -6.32 -8.49 24.41
CA LYS A 341 -7.09 -8.75 25.64
C LYS A 341 -6.71 -7.82 26.80
N ARG A 342 -5.80 -6.86 26.57
CA ARG A 342 -5.31 -5.93 27.59
C ARG A 342 -6.45 -5.04 28.10
N LYS A 343 -6.56 -4.89 29.43
CA LYS A 343 -7.24 -3.75 30.04
C LYS A 343 -6.32 -2.54 29.85
N ILE A 344 -6.68 -1.66 28.92
CA ILE A 344 -6.01 -0.37 28.73
C ILE A 344 -6.31 0.52 29.93
#